data_AF-A0AAE5V5L0-F1
#
_entry.id   AF-A0AAE5V5L0-F1
#
_cell.length_a   1.000
_cell.length_b   1.000
_cell.length_c   1.000
_cell.angle_alpha   90.00
_cell.angle_beta   90.00
_cell.angle_gamma   90.00
#
_symmetry.space_group_name_H-M   'P 1'
#
loop_
_entity.id
_entity.type
_entity.pdbx_description
1 polymer ?
#
loop_
_entity_poly.entity_id
_entity_poly.type
_entity_poly.pdbx_seq_one_letter_code
_entity_poly.pdbx_strand_id
1 'polypeptide(L)'
;INFISYSAINDVLVRFCLKYKYDKYTLKSLRHTHCSYLLAKGISIQYISKRLGHADIHTTLKIYSHLIKEFEDSENSLIEKNLNDLFSD
;
A
#
# COMPACT_ATOMS: atom_id res chain seq x y z
N ILE A 1 11.49 31.79 2.38
CA ILE A 1 11.68 30.34 2.18
C ILE A 1 11.11 30.00 0.80
N ASN A 2 11.93 29.54 -0.15
CA ASN A 2 11.42 29.08 -1.45
C ASN A 2 10.78 27.70 -1.26
N PHE A 3 9.45 27.63 -1.39
CA PHE A 3 8.72 26.37 -1.27
C PHE A 3 8.72 25.65 -2.62
N ILE A 4 9.22 24.42 -2.64
CA ILE A 4 9.06 23.52 -3.79
C ILE A 4 7.67 22.89 -3.66
N SER A 5 6.82 23.06 -4.68
CA SER A 5 5.47 22.50 -4.68
C SER A 5 5.48 21.00 -4.98
N TYR A 6 4.44 20.28 -4.52
CA TYR A 6 4.25 18.87 -4.88
C TYR A 6 4.22 18.66 -6.40
N SER A 7 3.58 19.57 -7.14
CA SER A 7 3.54 19.52 -8.60
C SER A 7 4.94 19.60 -9.20
N ALA A 8 5.77 20.52 -8.71
CA ALA A 8 7.14 20.67 -9.22
C ALA A 8 7.97 19.38 -9.04
N ILE A 9 7.86 18.73 -7.88
CA ILE A 9 8.54 17.44 -7.63
C ILE A 9 7.96 16.34 -8.54
N ASN A 10 6.64 16.27 -8.66
CA ASN A 10 5.98 15.30 -9.52
C ASN A 10 6.39 15.48 -11.00
N ASP A 11 6.50 16.71 -11.48
CA ASP A 11 6.89 17.02 -12.85
C ASP A 11 8.36 16.69 -13.12
N VAL A 12 9.23 16.84 -12.10
CA VAL A 12 10.62 16.36 -12.19
C VAL A 12 10.66 14.84 -12.31
N LEU A 13 9.91 14.10 -11.49
CA LEU A 13 9.84 12.64 -11.57
C LEU A 13 9.30 12.17 -12.92
N VAL A 14 8.18 12.73 -13.38
CA VAL A 14 7.58 12.37 -14.67
C VAL A 14 8.55 12.64 -15.81
N ARG A 15 9.22 13.81 -15.83
CA ARG A 15 10.22 14.12 -16.86
C ARG A 15 11.41 13.17 -16.81
N PHE A 16 11.87 12.78 -15.62
CA PHE A 16 12.91 11.78 -15.46
C PHE A 16 12.48 10.43 -16.07
N CYS A 17 11.31 9.90 -15.71
CA CYS A 17 10.82 8.63 -16.25
C CYS A 17 10.75 8.65 -17.78
N LEU A 18 10.17 9.69 -18.36
CA LEU A 18 10.03 9.82 -19.81
C LEU A 18 11.38 9.99 -20.51
N LYS A 19 12.32 10.73 -19.93
CA LYS A 19 13.69 10.89 -20.46
C LYS A 19 14.41 9.56 -20.61
N TYR A 20 14.19 8.64 -19.67
CA TYR A 20 14.82 7.31 -19.67
C TYR A 20 13.93 6.20 -20.24
N LYS A 21 12.86 6.56 -20.96
CA LYS A 21 11.94 5.61 -21.62
C LYS A 21 11.25 4.63 -20.66
N TYR A 22 11.05 5.04 -19.41
CA TYR A 22 10.14 4.35 -18.49
C TYR A 22 8.71 4.86 -18.68
N ASP A 23 7.74 4.07 -18.22
CA ASP A 23 6.35 4.53 -18.15
C ASP A 23 6.19 5.76 -17.26
N LYS A 24 5.06 6.44 -17.40
CA LYS A 24 4.73 7.62 -16.60
C LYS A 24 4.40 7.21 -15.15
N TYR A 25 5.39 7.31 -14.27
CA TYR A 25 5.21 7.18 -12.84
C TYR A 25 5.08 8.54 -12.15
N THR A 26 4.27 8.60 -11.09
CA THR A 26 3.99 9.80 -10.29
C THR A 26 4.33 9.55 -8.84
N LEU A 27 4.43 10.62 -8.03
CA LEU A 27 4.60 10.46 -6.58
C LEU A 27 3.43 9.68 -5.95
N LYS A 28 2.23 9.82 -6.51
CA LYS A 28 1.05 9.06 -6.10
C LYS A 28 1.18 7.57 -6.44
N SER A 29 1.71 7.21 -7.61
CA SER A 29 1.94 5.78 -7.93
C SER A 29 2.97 5.16 -7.01
N LEU A 30 4.03 5.89 -6.65
CA LEU A 30 4.99 5.42 -5.65
C LEU A 30 4.34 5.22 -4.27
N ARG A 31 3.43 6.11 -3.86
CA ARG A 31 2.63 5.93 -2.64
C ARG A 31 1.79 4.65 -2.71
N HIS A 32 1.19 4.35 -3.86
CA HIS A 32 0.44 3.12 -4.07
C HIS A 32 1.32 1.88 -3.94
N THR A 33 2.48 1.86 -4.62
CA THR A 33 3.45 0.76 -4.51
C THR A 33 3.91 0.54 -3.07
N HIS A 34 4.23 1.62 -2.34
CA HIS A 34 4.64 1.55 -0.94
C HIS A 34 3.57 0.91 -0.06
N CYS A 35 2.31 1.32 -0.23
CA CYS A 35 1.20 0.75 0.54
C CYS A 35 0.96 -0.72 0.22
N SER A 36 0.87 -1.08 -1.06
CA SER A 36 0.68 -2.47 -1.49
C SER A 36 1.80 -3.38 -1.01
N TYR A 37 3.05 -2.90 -1.04
CA TYR A 37 4.20 -3.64 -0.50
C TYR A 37 4.08 -3.91 1.00
N LEU A 38 3.73 -2.89 1.80
CA LEU A 38 3.57 -3.07 3.24
C LEU A 38 2.41 -4.01 3.58
N LEU A 39 1.28 -3.91 2.85
CA LEU A 39 0.16 -4.84 3.02
C LEU A 39 0.57 -6.28 2.70
N ALA A 40 1.28 -6.50 1.60
CA ALA A 40 1.80 -7.82 1.23
C ALA A 40 2.81 -8.40 2.24
N LYS A 41 3.38 -7.56 3.12
CA LYS A 41 4.23 -7.99 4.24
C LYS A 41 3.46 -8.22 5.54
N GLY A 42 2.13 -8.21 5.50
CA GLY A 42 1.26 -8.42 6.67
C GLY A 42 1.27 -7.26 7.66
N ILE A 43 1.71 -6.07 7.24
CA ILE A 43 1.68 -4.89 8.10
C ILE A 43 0.24 -4.37 8.17
N SER A 44 -0.23 -4.10 9.39
CA SER A 44 -1.60 -3.68 9.62
C SER A 44 -2.01 -2.41 8.85
N ILE A 45 -3.21 -2.43 8.28
CA ILE A 45 -3.79 -1.31 7.53
C ILE A 45 -3.89 -0.04 8.40
N GLN A 46 -4.11 -0.19 9.70
CA GLN A 46 -4.11 0.90 10.69
C GLN A 46 -2.75 1.59 10.73
N TYR A 47 -1.67 0.82 10.84
CA TYR A 47 -0.31 1.37 10.87
C TYR A 47 0.07 2.01 9.54
N ILE A 48 -0.28 1.37 8.42
CA ILE A 48 -0.02 1.92 7.09
C ILE A 48 -0.77 3.24 6.90
N SER A 49 -2.04 3.32 7.29
CA SER A 49 -2.83 4.55 7.20
C SER A 49 -2.21 5.69 8.01
N LYS A 50 -1.77 5.41 9.24
CA LYS A 50 -1.05 6.37 10.09
C LYS A 50 0.26 6.81 9.45
N ARG A 51 1.03 5.88 8.87
CA ARG A 51 2.28 6.17 8.15
C ARG A 51 2.09 7.05 6.93
N LEU A 52 0.96 6.91 6.23
CA LEU A 52 0.59 7.75 5.07
C LEU A 52 0.04 9.12 5.47
N GLY A 53 -0.18 9.37 6.76
CA GLY A 53 -0.74 10.61 7.28
C GLY A 53 -2.21 10.81 6.91
N HIS A 54 -2.95 9.74 6.63
CA HIS A 54 -4.38 9.86 6.38
C HIS A 54 -5.11 10.10 7.70
N ALA A 55 -5.90 11.18 7.76
CA ALA A 55 -6.73 11.51 8.91
C ALA A 55 -7.79 10.45 9.20
N ASP A 56 -8.22 9.74 8.14
CA ASP A 56 -9.21 8.67 8.21
C ASP A 56 -8.68 7.39 7.56
N ILE A 57 -8.72 6.30 8.33
CA ILE A 57 -8.37 4.96 7.89
C ILE A 57 -9.25 4.44 6.74
N HIS A 58 -10.51 4.88 6.67
CA HIS A 58 -11.43 4.47 5.61
C HIS A 58 -10.93 4.87 4.22
N THR A 59 -10.15 5.95 4.11
CA THR A 59 -9.50 6.32 2.85
C THR A 59 -8.53 5.24 2.39
N THR A 60 -7.68 4.75 3.29
CA THR A 60 -6.72 3.68 2.98
C THR A 60 -7.45 2.37 2.71
N LEU A 61 -8.41 1.99 3.55
CA LEU A 61 -9.23 0.78 3.35
C LEU A 61 -9.93 0.77 2.00
N LYS A 62 -10.55 1.88 1.59
CA LYS A 62 -11.27 1.98 0.33
C LYS A 62 -10.35 1.84 -0.88
N ILE A 63 -9.13 2.40 -0.81
CA ILE A 63 -8.18 2.36 -1.92
C ILE A 63 -7.60 0.95 -2.11
N TYR A 64 -7.40 0.19 -1.04
CA TYR A 64 -6.71 -1.10 -1.07
C TYR A 64 -7.60 -2.30 -0.69
N SER A 65 -8.93 -2.14 -0.70
CA SER A 65 -9.89 -3.16 -0.28
C SER A 65 -9.70 -4.50 -0.97
N HIS A 66 -9.36 -4.50 -2.26
CA HIS A 66 -9.09 -5.73 -3.02
C HIS A 66 -7.89 -6.50 -2.46
N LEU A 67 -6.77 -5.83 -2.17
CA LEU A 67 -5.58 -6.48 -1.60
C LEU A 67 -5.83 -6.97 -0.19
N ILE A 68 -6.64 -6.24 0.59
CA ILE A 68 -6.99 -6.63 1.96
C ILE A 68 -7.83 -7.91 1.93
N LYS A 69 -8.79 -8.01 1.01
CA LYS A 69 -9.61 -9.22 0.86
C LYS A 69 -8.77 -10.45 0.48
N GLU A 70 -7.82 -10.29 -0.44
CA GLU A 70 -6.86 -11.36 -0.79
C GLU A 70 -6.07 -11.84 0.44
N PHE A 71 -5.71 -10.91 1.33
CA PHE A 71 -5.00 -11.24 2.56
C PHE A 71 -5.92 -11.95 3.58
N GLU A 72 -7.15 -11.47 3.76
CA GLU A 72 -8.16 -12.10 4.63
C GLU A 72 -8.43 -13.55 4.23
N ASP A 73 -8.53 -13.85 2.93
CA ASP A 73 -8.70 -15.23 2.43
C ASP A 73 -7.49 -16.12 2.79
N SER A 74 -6.28 -15.56 2.73
CA SER A 74 -5.06 -16.27 3.14
C SER A 74 -4.96 -16.49 4.65
N GLU A 75 -5.40 -15.51 5.45
CA GLU A 75 -5.46 -15.63 6.91
C GLU A 75 -6.50 -16.65 7.36
N ASN A 76 -7.66 -16.69 6.72
CA ASN A 76 -8.70 -17.70 6.98
C ASN A 76 -8.16 -19.12 6.77
N SER A 77 -7.43 -19.33 5.67
CA SER A 77 -6.78 -20.61 5.38
C SER A 77 -5.77 -21.02 6.48
N LEU A 78 -5.04 -20.04 7.02
CA LEU A 78 -4.09 -20.26 8.11
C LEU A 78 -4.80 -20.57 9.45
N ILE A 79 -5.92 -19.91 9.72
CA ILE A 79 -6.76 -20.16 10.90
C ILE A 79 -7.31 -21.58 10.86
N GLU A 80 -7.88 -22.01 9.73
CA GLU A 80 -8.40 -23.37 9.55
C GLU A 80 -7.32 -24.42 9.82
N LYS A 81 -6.11 -24.21 9.28
CA LYS A 81 -4.97 -25.09 9.53
C LYS A 81 -4.62 -25.14 11.02
N ASN A 82 -4.41 -23.99 11.66
CA ASN A 82 -4.00 -23.93 13.06
C ASN A 82 -5.03 -24.52 14.01
N LEU A 83 -6.33 -24.34 13.73
CA LEU A 83 -7.40 -24.95 14.51
C LEU A 83 -7.42 -26.47 14.34
N ASN A 84 -7.28 -26.97 13.10
CA ASN A 84 -7.20 -28.40 12.86
C ASN A 84 -6.01 -29.02 13.60
N ASP A 85 -4.83 -28.39 13.54
CA ASP A 85 -3.64 -28.82 14.28
C ASP A 85 -3.91 -28.88 15.79
N LEU A 86 -4.61 -27.88 16.36
CA LEU A 86 -4.96 -27.86 17.79
C LEU A 86 -5.95 -28.96 18.22
N PHE A 87 -6.88 -29.36 17.35
CA PHE A 87 -7.91 -30.36 17.65
C PHE A 87 -7.54 -31.78 17.18
N SER A 88 -6.35 -31.96 16.58
CA SER A 88 -5.85 -33.27 16.15
C SER A 88 -4.76 -33.86 17.06
N ASP A 89 -4.39 -33.14 18.13
CA ASP A 89 -3.69 -33.63 19.33
C ASP A 89 -4.67 -34.12 20.41
#